data_AF-A0A1R3X0M3-F1
#
_entry.id   AF-A0A1R3X0M3-F1
#
_cell.length_a   1.000
_cell.length_b   1.000
_cell.length_c   1.000
_cell.angle_alpha   90.00
_cell.angle_beta   90.00
_cell.angle_gamma   90.00
#
_symmetry.space_group_name_H-M   'P 1'
#
loop_
_entity.id
_entity.type
_entity.pdbx_description
1 polymer ?
#
loop_
_entity_poly.entity_id
_entity_poly.type
_entity_poly.pdbx_seq_one_letter_code
_entity_poly.pdbx_strand_id
1 'polypeptide(L)' 'MTNRQVLLIIATFVALTLGSFIWYIATWDSRKGGDQTTLIILPEKLPPEAPVLATGTKL' A
#
# COMPACT_ATOMS: atom_id res chain seq x y z
N MET A 1 16.29 -37.43 -2.52
CA MET A 1 15.43 -36.72 -1.55
C MET A 1 14.36 -37.67 -1.06
N THR A 2 14.24 -37.90 0.25
CA THR A 2 13.17 -38.72 0.82
C THR A 2 11.96 -37.85 1.17
N ASN A 3 10.74 -38.43 1.19
CA ASN A 3 9.52 -37.70 1.56
C ASN A 3 9.65 -36.98 2.92
N ARG A 4 10.39 -37.57 3.86
CA ARG A 4 10.69 -36.96 5.16
C ARG A 4 11.51 -35.68 5.03
N GLN A 5 12.51 -35.65 4.15
CA GLN A 5 13.31 -34.44 3.91
C GLN A 5 12.47 -33.34 3.28
N VAL A 6 11.59 -33.67 2.33
CA VAL A 6 10.69 -32.70 1.70
C VAL A 6 9.74 -32.09 2.72
N LEU A 7 9.14 -32.91 3.59
CA LEU A 7 8.27 -32.43 4.67
C LEU A 7 9.00 -31.50 5.64
N LEU A 8 10.26 -31.81 5.99
CA LEU A 8 11.07 -30.96 6.86
C LEU A 8 11.40 -29.60 6.21
N ILE A 9 11.69 -29.59 4.90
CA ILE A 9 11.95 -28.36 4.16
C ILE A 9 10.69 -27.48 4.14
N ILE A 10 9.54 -28.07 3.84
CA ILE A 10 8.24 -27.36 3.86
C ILE A 10 7.94 -26.82 5.25
N ALA A 11 8.10 -27.64 6.30
CA ALA A 11 7.87 -27.21 7.67
C ALA A 11 8.78 -26.04 8.08
N THR A 12 10.06 -26.09 7.68
CA THR A 12 11.02 -25.01 7.92
C THR A 12 10.61 -23.74 7.19
N PHE A 13 10.21 -23.86 5.92
CA PHE A 13 9.74 -22.73 5.13
C PHE A 13 8.50 -22.06 5.75
N VAL A 14 7.52 -22.86 6.16
CA VAL A 14 6.30 -22.38 6.82
C VAL A 14 6.64 -21.72 8.16
N ALA A 15 7.49 -22.33 8.99
CA ALA A 15 7.90 -21.76 10.28
C ALA A 15 8.63 -20.42 10.13
N LEU A 16 9.53 -20.30 9.15
CA LEU A 16 10.22 -19.04 8.86
C LEU A 16 9.25 -17.97 8.34
N THR A 17 8.34 -18.35 7.44
CA THR A 17 7.39 -17.40 6.84
C THR A 17 6.39 -16.89 7.87
N LEU A 18 5.75 -17.79 8.63
CA LEU A 18 4.80 -17.41 9.67
C LEU A 18 5.50 -16.71 10.84
N GLY A 19 6.66 -17.20 11.27
CA GLY A 19 7.43 -16.59 12.35
C GLY A 19 7.85 -15.15 12.02
N SER A 20 8.37 -14.93 10.80
CA SER A 20 8.72 -13.59 10.31
C SER A 20 7.48 -12.68 10.21
N PHE A 21 6.37 -13.20 9.69
CA PHE A 21 5.13 -12.43 9.59
C PHE A 21 4.57 -12.03 10.96
N ILE A 22 4.53 -12.97 11.92
CA ILE A 22 4.10 -12.70 13.29
C ILE A 22 5.04 -11.67 13.95
N TRP A 23 6.35 -11.83 13.78
CA TRP A 23 7.33 -10.87 14.30
C TRP A 23 7.13 -9.48 13.71
N TYR A 24 6.91 -9.38 12.39
CA TYR A 24 6.62 -8.13 11.71
C TYR A 24 5.39 -7.45 12.32
N ILE A 25 4.26 -8.15 12.48
CA ILE A 25 3.04 -7.59 13.09
C ILE A 25 3.25 -7.23 14.56
N ALA A 26 3.95 -8.07 15.33
CA ALA A 26 4.18 -7.83 16.76
C ALA A 26 5.08 -6.61 17.01
N THR A 27 6.04 -6.37 16.12
CA THR A 27 6.96 -5.22 16.19
C THR A 27 6.45 -4.00 15.42
N TRP A 28 5.36 -4.16 14.67
CA TRP A 28 4.74 -3.08 13.94
C TRP A 28 4.14 -2.05 14.91
N ASP A 29 4.75 -0.88 14.95
CA ASP A 29 4.26 0.27 15.71
C ASP A 29 3.41 1.17 14.79
N SER A 30 2.10 0.93 14.78
CA SER A 30 1.13 1.76 14.03
C SER A 30 1.07 3.22 14.50
N ARG A 31 1.67 3.56 15.66
CA ARG A 31 1.61 4.91 16.25
C ARG A 31 2.82 5.78 15.94
N LYS A 32 3.80 5.28 15.19
CA LYS A 32 4.87 6.10 14.58
C LYS A 32 4.44 6.84 13.32
N GLY A 33 3.13 6.89 13.04
CA GLY A 33 2.50 7.82 12.11
C GLY A 33 1.87 8.99 12.86
N GLY A 34 2.68 9.86 13.47
CA GLY A 34 2.26 11.26 13.58
C GLY A 34 2.24 11.84 12.18
N ASP A 35 1.07 12.25 11.69
CA ASP A 35 0.86 13.07 10.48
C ASP A 35 1.21 12.50 9.11
N GLN A 36 1.22 11.18 8.92
CA GLN A 36 1.25 10.62 7.55
C GLN A 36 0.06 9.72 7.28
N THR A 37 -1.13 10.27 7.52
CA THR A 37 -2.23 10.11 6.57
C THR A 37 -1.79 10.79 5.27
N THR A 38 -0.79 10.22 4.58
CA THR A 38 -0.56 10.51 3.18
C THR A 38 -1.75 9.87 2.49
N LEU A 39 -2.87 10.61 2.53
CA LEU A 39 -3.82 10.65 1.45
C LEU A 39 -2.97 10.47 0.21
N ILE A 40 -3.23 9.39 -0.50
CA ILE A 40 -2.93 9.35 -1.92
C ILE A 40 -3.56 10.65 -2.41
N ILE A 41 -2.75 11.71 -2.49
CA ILE A 41 -3.08 12.89 -3.25
C ILE A 41 -3.07 12.31 -4.64
N LEU A 42 -4.20 11.73 -5.04
CA LEU A 42 -4.65 11.77 -6.40
C LEU A 42 -4.47 13.26 -6.71
N PRO A 43 -3.44 13.66 -7.48
CA PRO A 43 -3.39 15.04 -7.89
C PRO A 43 -4.67 15.18 -8.67
N GLU A 44 -5.66 15.86 -8.08
CA GLU A 44 -6.84 16.21 -8.81
C GLU A 44 -6.32 17.16 -9.86
N LYS A 45 -6.00 16.58 -11.02
CA LYS A 45 -5.72 17.26 -12.27
C LYS A 45 -7.07 17.81 -12.71
N LEU A 46 -7.56 18.77 -11.92
CA LEU A 46 -8.60 19.67 -12.31
C LEU A 46 -8.12 20.31 -13.62
N PRO A 47 -8.91 20.24 -14.70
CA PRO A 47 -8.58 20.97 -15.90
C PRO A 47 -8.41 22.44 -15.52
N PRO A 48 -7.31 23.10 -15.95
CA PRO A 48 -7.10 24.51 -15.67
C PRO A 48 -8.32 25.26 -16.17
N GLU A 49 -8.88 26.07 -15.28
CA GLU A 49 -9.99 27.00 -15.47
C GLU A 49 -10.30 27.23 -16.95
N ALA A 50 -11.42 26.68 -17.41
CA ALA A 50 -11.94 27.03 -18.73
C ALA A 50 -11.98 28.56 -18.82
N PRO A 51 -11.37 29.19 -19.85
CA PRO A 51 -11.42 30.62 -19.98
C PRO A 51 -12.89 31.04 -20.06
N VAL A 52 -13.34 31.76 -19.03
CA VAL A 52 -14.56 32.57 -19.02
C VAL A 52 -14.40 33.67 -20.06
N LEU A 53 -14.47 33.32 -21.33
CA LEU A 53 -14.48 34.25 -22.46
C LEU A 53 -15.13 33.59 -23.69
N ALA A 54 -16.22 32.85 -23.47
CA ALA A 54 -17.28 32.79 -24.47
C ALA A 54 -18.08 34.11 -24.41
N THR A 55 -17.44 35.20 -24.87
CA THR A 55 -18.16 36.39 -25.33
C THR A 55 -18.91 35.98 -26.58
N GLY A 56 -20.13 35.49 -26.36
CA GLY A 56 -21.02 35.02 -27.40
C GLY A 56 -22.44 35.02 -26.86
N THR A 57 -22.95 36.18 -26.45
CA THR A 57 -24.38 36.38 -26.21
C THR A 57 -24.77 37.83 -26.47
N LYS A 58 -25.48 38.00 -27.60
CA LYS A 58 -26.55 38.96 -27.87
C LYS A 58 -26.20 40.44 -28.06
N LEU A 59 -26.14 40.85 -29.33
CA LEU A 59 -27.24 41.59 -30.00
C LEU A 59 -27.15 41.40 -31.51
#